data_AF-A0AA36GK27-F1
#
_entry.id   AF-A0AA36GK27-F1
#
_cell.length_a   1.000
_cell.length_b   1.000
_cell.length_c   1.000
_cell.angle_alpha   90.00
_cell.angle_beta   90.00
_cell.angle_gamma   90.00
#
_symmetry.space_group_name_H-M   'P 1'
#
loop_
_entity.id
_entity.type
_entity.pdbx_description
1 polymer ?
#
loop_
_entity_poly.entity_id
_entity_poly.type
_entity_poly.pdbx_seq_one_letter_code
_entity_poly.pdbx_strand_id
1 'polypeptide(L)'
;MNEQIAKYDRLARSFESQPRKAKDTHGQTRVLSLNNLTRPWKLDEAAPFKGVEIPELLVRFSFNDTEPCYQNFARVFRFIFQQLTEPPQQIQNYAIRYHRKAGREKHLQNLPAAVEVTLQDFALDLIGLGDPQLRLGKRAANERTRFYIELGENEKDRQKKLDELLADFDLYKSEILKGMQLALRDIRSYEYDMEKKQWLSHAKRRRTAPETNPVMELRELQNQNQAYLALSLE
;
A
#
# COMPACT_ATOMS: atom_id res chain seq x y z
N MET A 1 24.32 16.66 19.27
CA MET A 1 23.31 15.59 19.09
C MET A 1 22.25 15.90 18.03
N ASN A 2 22.21 17.11 17.43
CA ASN A 2 21.18 17.51 16.45
C ASN A 2 21.59 17.35 14.97
N GLU A 3 22.88 17.19 14.66
CA GLU A 3 23.34 17.09 13.26
C GLU A 3 23.12 15.71 12.62
N GLN A 4 23.14 14.63 13.41
CA GLN A 4 22.86 13.28 12.90
C GLN A 4 21.38 13.10 12.56
N ILE A 5 20.47 13.72 13.30
CA ILE A 5 19.02 13.70 13.05
C ILE A 5 18.72 14.43 11.73
N ALA A 6 19.34 15.59 11.49
CA ALA A 6 19.22 16.31 10.22
C ALA A 6 19.80 15.53 9.02
N LYS A 7 20.84 14.72 9.25
CA LYS A 7 21.45 13.87 8.20
C LYS A 7 20.53 12.71 7.80
N TYR A 8 19.81 12.10 8.76
CA TYR A 8 18.79 11.09 8.48
C TYR A 8 17.52 11.69 7.84
N ASP A 9 17.14 12.92 8.22
CA ASP A 9 16.03 13.63 7.58
C ASP A 9 16.36 14.03 6.14
N ARG A 10 17.63 14.41 5.84
CA ARG A 10 18.09 14.60 4.45
C ARG A 10 18.12 13.29 3.66
N LEU A 11 18.44 12.16 4.28
CA LEU A 11 18.41 10.84 3.63
C LEU A 11 16.97 10.35 3.36
N ALA A 12 16.04 10.61 4.28
CA ALA A 12 14.62 10.31 4.09
C ALA A 12 13.98 11.22 3.02
N ARG A 13 14.34 12.52 3.02
CA ARG A 13 13.86 13.48 2.00
C ARG A 13 14.60 13.39 0.67
N SER A 14 15.83 12.85 0.62
CA SER A 14 16.52 12.61 -0.66
C SER A 14 15.89 11.47 -1.46
N PHE A 15 15.11 10.59 -0.80
CA PHE A 15 14.25 9.61 -1.47
C PHE A 15 12.87 10.18 -1.86
N GLU A 16 12.49 11.36 -1.36
CA GLU A 16 11.44 12.23 -1.93
C GLU A 16 11.98 13.07 -3.11
N SER A 17 12.95 12.53 -3.86
CA SER A 17 13.17 12.97 -5.23
C SER A 17 11.84 12.88 -5.97
N GLN A 18 11.48 13.93 -6.71
CA GLN A 18 10.20 14.10 -7.40
C GLN A 18 9.63 12.79 -7.95
N PRO A 19 8.30 12.59 -7.93
CA PRO A 19 7.67 11.35 -8.37
C PRO A 19 8.04 11.04 -9.83
N ARG A 20 9.12 10.29 -10.02
CA ARG A 20 9.42 9.64 -11.28
C ARG A 20 8.44 8.49 -11.34
N LYS A 21 7.55 8.50 -12.34
CA LYS A 21 6.83 7.27 -12.71
C LYS A 21 7.89 6.18 -12.80
N ALA A 22 7.73 5.08 -12.07
CA ALA A 22 8.61 3.93 -12.22
C ALA A 22 8.39 3.43 -13.64
N LYS A 23 9.27 3.91 -14.52
CA LYS A 23 9.36 3.47 -15.88
C LYS A 23 10.24 2.22 -15.82
N ASP A 24 9.82 1.18 -16.50
CA ASP A 24 10.70 0.04 -16.76
C ASP A 24 11.96 0.50 -17.49
N THR A 25 12.89 -0.43 -17.72
CA THR A 25 14.16 -0.17 -18.42
C THR A 25 14.00 0.52 -19.79
N HIS A 26 12.79 0.54 -20.38
CA HIS A 26 12.48 1.12 -21.69
C HIS A 26 11.50 2.30 -21.67
N GLY A 27 11.12 2.81 -20.51
CA GLY A 27 10.19 3.94 -20.44
C GLY A 27 8.70 3.57 -20.41
N GLN A 28 8.36 2.28 -20.49
CA GLN A 28 6.99 1.78 -20.38
C GLN A 28 6.62 1.57 -18.90
N THR A 29 5.35 1.81 -18.59
CA THR A 29 4.81 1.57 -17.26
C THR A 29 4.06 0.24 -17.33
N ARG A 30 4.38 -0.72 -16.46
CA ARG A 30 3.59 -1.94 -16.36
C ARG A 30 2.21 -1.60 -15.79
N VAL A 31 1.16 -2.13 -16.43
CA VAL A 31 -0.23 -1.87 -16.05
C VAL A 31 -0.67 -2.92 -15.02
N LEU A 32 -1.33 -2.45 -13.96
CA LEU A 32 -1.96 -3.33 -12.96
C LEU A 32 -3.22 -3.94 -13.56
N SER A 33 -3.28 -5.27 -13.66
CA SER A 33 -4.42 -5.95 -14.25
C SER A 33 -4.63 -7.34 -13.66
N LEU A 34 -5.88 -7.66 -13.31
CA LEU A 34 -6.26 -9.01 -12.88
C LEU A 34 -6.08 -10.06 -13.99
N ASN A 35 -6.02 -9.65 -15.26
CA ASN A 35 -5.76 -10.56 -16.37
C ASN A 35 -4.31 -11.05 -16.41
N ASN A 36 -3.40 -10.39 -15.68
CA ASN A 36 -2.00 -10.82 -15.60
C ASN A 36 -1.80 -11.97 -14.62
N LEU A 37 -2.81 -12.32 -13.81
CA LEU A 37 -2.67 -13.35 -12.79
C LEU A 37 -2.50 -14.74 -13.42
N THR A 38 -1.43 -15.41 -13.04
CA THR A 38 -1.03 -16.72 -13.59
C THR A 38 -1.45 -17.89 -12.72
N ARG A 39 -1.91 -17.61 -11.49
CA ARG A 39 -2.31 -18.62 -10.49
C ARG A 39 -3.38 -18.09 -9.54
N PRO A 40 -4.10 -18.97 -8.82
CA PRO A 40 -4.96 -18.54 -7.73
C PRO A 40 -4.16 -17.89 -6.60
N TRP A 41 -4.73 -16.83 -6.02
CA TRP A 41 -4.14 -16.07 -4.93
C TRP A 41 -5.06 -16.07 -3.74
N LYS A 42 -4.72 -16.89 -2.75
CA LYS A 42 -5.51 -17.06 -1.51
C LYS A 42 -4.65 -16.80 -0.29
N LEU A 43 -5.27 -16.26 0.75
CA LEU A 43 -4.72 -16.22 2.09
C LEU A 43 -5.45 -17.24 2.94
N ASP A 44 -4.69 -18.01 3.70
CA ASP A 44 -5.24 -18.96 4.67
C ASP A 44 -5.82 -18.22 5.87
N GLU A 45 -6.88 -18.77 6.44
CA GLU A 45 -7.49 -18.22 7.64
C GLU A 45 -6.58 -18.43 8.85
N ALA A 46 -6.19 -17.33 9.49
CA ALA A 46 -5.37 -17.34 10.69
C ALA A 46 -5.60 -16.04 11.46
N ALA A 47 -6.34 -16.13 12.57
CA ALA A 47 -6.75 -14.95 13.34
C ALA A 47 -5.55 -14.01 13.64
N PRO A 48 -5.70 -12.69 13.41
CA PRO A 48 -6.92 -11.97 13.04
C PRO A 48 -7.20 -11.90 11.53
N PHE A 49 -6.42 -12.57 10.67
CA PHE A 49 -6.56 -12.55 9.22
C PHE A 49 -7.63 -13.53 8.75
N LYS A 50 -8.49 -13.06 7.84
CA LYS A 50 -9.54 -13.88 7.23
C LYS A 50 -8.98 -14.71 6.07
N GLY A 51 -9.55 -15.90 5.89
CA GLY A 51 -9.37 -16.65 4.65
C GLY A 51 -10.04 -15.91 3.49
N VAL A 52 -9.29 -15.51 2.48
CA VAL A 52 -9.82 -14.73 1.34
C VAL A 52 -9.13 -15.08 0.04
N GLU A 53 -9.88 -15.03 -1.07
CA GLU A 53 -9.30 -14.96 -2.40
C GLU A 53 -9.01 -13.49 -2.75
N ILE A 54 -7.73 -13.14 -2.88
CA ILE A 54 -7.30 -11.75 -3.07
C ILE A 54 -7.95 -11.11 -4.32
N PRO A 55 -8.07 -11.79 -5.47
CA PRO A 55 -8.71 -11.21 -6.66
C PRO A 55 -10.17 -10.84 -6.45
N GLU A 56 -10.91 -11.61 -5.64
CA GLU A 56 -12.33 -11.34 -5.34
C GLU A 56 -12.51 -10.02 -4.60
N LEU A 57 -11.56 -9.66 -3.73
CA LEU A 57 -11.55 -8.36 -3.08
C LEU A 57 -11.48 -7.25 -4.14
N LEU A 58 -10.67 -7.41 -5.19
CA LEU A 58 -10.39 -6.36 -6.16
C LEU A 58 -11.38 -6.25 -7.32
N VAL A 59 -12.44 -7.08 -7.37
CA VAL A 59 -13.44 -7.04 -8.45
C VAL A 59 -14.07 -5.66 -8.62
N ARG A 60 -14.24 -4.91 -7.53
CA ARG A 60 -14.80 -3.55 -7.53
C ARG A 60 -13.74 -2.45 -7.48
N PHE A 61 -12.46 -2.80 -7.55
CA PHE A 61 -11.37 -1.85 -7.50
C PHE A 61 -11.11 -1.28 -8.90
N SER A 62 -11.00 0.05 -8.98
CA SER A 62 -10.61 0.74 -10.21
C SER A 62 -9.11 1.01 -10.18
N PHE A 63 -8.40 0.37 -11.10
CA PHE A 63 -7.00 0.67 -11.41
C PHE A 63 -6.91 2.03 -12.09
N ASN A 64 -5.92 2.83 -11.70
CA ASN A 64 -5.65 4.13 -12.29
C ASN A 64 -4.15 4.22 -12.57
N ASP A 65 -3.76 4.56 -13.79
CA ASP A 65 -2.36 4.62 -14.21
C ASP A 65 -1.77 6.04 -14.24
N THR A 66 -2.49 7.03 -13.68
CA THR A 66 -2.01 8.42 -13.65
C THR A 66 -1.00 8.70 -12.54
N GLU A 67 -1.02 7.92 -11.47
CA GLU A 67 -0.15 8.08 -10.29
C GLU A 67 1.20 7.34 -10.44
N PRO A 68 2.21 7.68 -9.61
CA PRO A 68 3.44 6.90 -9.49
C PRO A 68 3.17 5.44 -9.06
N CYS A 69 4.03 4.53 -9.50
CA CYS A 69 3.85 3.09 -9.32
C CYS A 69 3.62 2.66 -7.86
N TYR A 70 4.47 3.08 -6.90
CA TYR A 70 4.24 2.77 -5.49
C TYR A 70 2.91 3.32 -4.94
N GLN A 71 2.38 4.44 -5.48
CA GLN A 71 1.08 4.99 -5.04
C GLN A 71 -0.07 4.12 -5.53
N ASN A 72 0.02 3.62 -6.76
CA ASN A 72 -0.94 2.65 -7.28
C ASN A 72 -0.94 1.36 -6.46
N PHE A 73 0.24 0.83 -6.13
CA PHE A 73 0.33 -0.30 -5.19
C PHE A 73 -0.27 0.05 -3.82
N ALA A 74 0.04 1.23 -3.27
CA ALA A 74 -0.52 1.65 -2.00
C ALA A 74 -2.06 1.76 -2.04
N ARG A 75 -2.66 2.12 -3.17
CA ARG A 75 -4.13 2.10 -3.34
C ARG A 75 -4.68 0.69 -3.31
N VAL A 76 -4.08 -0.23 -4.08
CA VAL A 76 -4.47 -1.65 -4.12
C VAL A 76 -4.35 -2.25 -2.72
N PHE A 77 -3.20 -2.09 -2.07
CA PHE A 77 -2.96 -2.64 -0.74
C PHE A 77 -3.83 -2.00 0.33
N ARG A 78 -4.13 -0.68 0.27
CA ARG A 78 -5.10 -0.09 1.18
C ARG A 78 -6.45 -0.78 1.08
N PHE A 79 -6.91 -1.00 -0.15
CA PHE A 79 -8.20 -1.65 -0.41
C PHE A 79 -8.24 -3.09 0.14
N ILE A 80 -7.16 -3.84 -0.02
CA ILE A 80 -7.02 -5.19 0.52
C ILE A 80 -6.98 -5.17 2.06
N PHE A 81 -6.07 -4.38 2.65
CA PHE A 81 -5.85 -4.32 4.09
C PHE A 81 -7.09 -3.87 4.88
N GLN A 82 -7.90 -2.98 4.31
CA GLN A 82 -9.18 -2.55 4.90
C GLN A 82 -10.18 -3.70 5.11
N GLN A 83 -9.98 -4.83 4.43
CA GLN A 83 -10.88 -5.97 4.43
C GLN A 83 -10.22 -7.25 4.95
N LEU A 84 -8.94 -7.20 5.34
CA LEU A 84 -8.13 -8.41 5.54
C LEU A 84 -8.29 -9.06 6.91
N THR A 85 -8.73 -8.30 7.92
CA THR A 85 -8.82 -8.77 9.31
C THR A 85 -10.24 -8.72 9.86
N GLU A 86 -10.47 -9.47 10.93
CA GLU A 86 -11.68 -9.44 11.75
C GLU A 86 -11.29 -9.34 13.24
N PRO A 87 -11.64 -8.25 13.96
CA PRO A 87 -12.28 -7.03 13.43
C PRO A 87 -11.35 -6.22 12.50
N PRO A 88 -11.87 -5.39 11.59
CA PRO A 88 -11.07 -4.68 10.58
C PRO A 88 -9.93 -3.83 11.16
N GLN A 89 -10.12 -3.27 12.36
CA GLN A 89 -9.13 -2.42 13.02
C GLN A 89 -7.85 -3.16 13.41
N GLN A 90 -7.88 -4.50 13.52
CA GLN A 90 -6.70 -5.28 13.88
C GLN A 90 -5.53 -5.03 12.93
N ILE A 91 -5.80 -4.73 11.66
CA ILE A 91 -4.76 -4.41 10.68
C ILE A 91 -3.89 -3.20 11.09
N GLN A 92 -4.42 -2.29 11.91
CA GLN A 92 -3.68 -1.10 12.40
C GLN A 92 -2.53 -1.46 13.34
N ASN A 93 -2.53 -2.67 13.91
CA ASN A 93 -1.47 -3.14 14.82
C ASN A 93 -0.23 -3.65 14.07
N TYR A 94 -0.26 -3.69 12.73
CA TYR A 94 0.80 -4.27 11.90
C TYR A 94 1.60 -3.23 11.11
N ALA A 95 2.84 -3.62 10.79
CA ALA A 95 3.75 -2.90 9.90
C ALA A 95 4.61 -3.87 9.09
N ILE A 96 5.19 -3.37 8.00
CA ILE A 96 6.21 -4.06 7.22
C ILE A 96 7.53 -3.33 7.38
N ARG A 97 8.60 -4.03 7.78
CA ARG A 97 9.88 -3.42 8.13
C ARG A 97 11.00 -3.94 7.24
N TYR A 98 11.76 -3.01 6.65
CA TYR A 98 12.96 -3.34 5.89
C TYR A 98 13.97 -4.03 6.82
N HIS A 99 14.38 -5.26 6.50
CA HIS A 99 15.23 -6.14 7.33
C HIS A 99 14.66 -6.59 8.69
N ARG A 100 13.34 -6.53 8.91
CA ARG A 100 12.68 -6.96 10.17
C ARG A 100 13.21 -6.29 11.46
N LYS A 101 14.08 -5.28 11.36
CA LYS A 101 14.59 -4.53 12.52
C LYS A 101 13.49 -3.64 13.09
N ALA A 102 13.45 -3.49 14.40
CA ALA A 102 12.45 -2.66 15.07
C ALA A 102 12.52 -1.20 14.57
N GLY A 103 11.44 -0.73 13.95
CA GLY A 103 11.27 0.67 13.56
C GLY A 103 11.01 1.56 14.78
N ARG A 104 10.71 2.84 14.52
CA ARG A 104 10.40 3.84 15.57
C ARG A 104 9.24 3.42 16.48
N GLU A 105 8.23 2.77 15.91
CA GLU A 105 7.04 2.30 16.62
C GLU A 105 7.22 0.86 17.07
N LYS A 106 7.80 0.69 18.27
CA LYS A 106 8.09 -0.61 18.87
C LYS A 106 6.86 -1.47 19.15
N HIS A 107 5.68 -0.86 19.29
CA HIS A 107 4.44 -1.54 19.60
C HIS A 107 3.79 -2.23 18.39
N LEU A 108 4.18 -1.85 17.16
CA LEU A 108 3.64 -2.50 15.97
C LEU A 108 4.26 -3.88 15.76
N GLN A 109 3.40 -4.84 15.44
CA GLN A 109 3.79 -6.19 15.05
C GLN A 109 4.24 -6.20 13.60
N ASN A 110 5.12 -7.13 13.24
CA ASN A 110 5.40 -7.37 11.83
C ASN A 110 4.19 -8.09 11.22
N LEU A 111 3.83 -7.72 9.99
CA LEU A 111 2.86 -8.50 9.22
C LEU A 111 3.32 -9.97 9.16
N PRO A 112 2.43 -10.96 9.33
CA PRO A 112 2.83 -12.37 9.25
C PRO A 112 3.54 -12.66 7.93
N ALA A 113 4.65 -13.39 8.00
CA ALA A 113 5.51 -13.60 6.83
C ALA A 113 4.78 -14.25 5.65
N ALA A 114 3.85 -15.18 5.92
CA ALA A 114 3.02 -15.79 4.89
C ALA A 114 2.13 -14.75 4.18
N VAL A 115 1.47 -13.88 4.93
CA VAL A 115 0.63 -12.80 4.37
C VAL A 115 1.48 -11.81 3.57
N GLU A 116 2.63 -11.40 4.10
CA GLU A 116 3.54 -10.48 3.43
C GLU A 116 4.04 -11.04 2.09
N VAL A 117 4.51 -12.29 2.08
CA VAL A 117 5.03 -12.95 0.86
C VAL A 117 3.91 -13.15 -0.16
N THR A 118 2.74 -13.65 0.25
CA THR A 118 1.61 -13.85 -0.67
C THR A 118 1.17 -12.54 -1.32
N LEU A 119 1.11 -11.44 -0.55
CA LEU A 119 0.72 -10.13 -1.09
C LEU A 119 1.78 -9.53 -2.03
N GLN A 120 3.07 -9.72 -1.73
CA GLN A 120 4.15 -9.30 -2.63
C GLN A 120 4.11 -10.07 -3.95
N ASP A 121 3.94 -11.39 -3.87
CA ASP A 121 3.96 -12.26 -5.04
C ASP A 121 2.70 -12.06 -5.90
N PHE A 122 1.56 -11.83 -5.25
CA PHE A 122 0.33 -11.40 -5.91
C PHE A 122 0.54 -10.10 -6.70
N ALA A 123 1.17 -9.09 -6.09
CA ALA A 123 1.37 -7.81 -6.74
C ALA A 123 2.38 -7.87 -7.90
N LEU A 124 3.37 -8.77 -7.83
CA LEU A 124 4.25 -9.07 -8.97
C LEU A 124 3.47 -9.71 -10.12
N ASP A 125 2.56 -10.65 -9.83
CA ASP A 125 1.70 -11.27 -10.83
C ASP A 125 0.73 -10.26 -11.45
N LEU A 126 0.19 -9.35 -10.64
CA LEU A 126 -0.71 -8.27 -11.07
C LEU A 126 -0.09 -7.33 -12.13
N ILE A 127 1.25 -7.26 -12.21
CA ILE A 127 2.01 -6.48 -13.21
C ILE A 127 2.70 -7.35 -14.28
N GLY A 128 2.40 -8.66 -14.32
CA GLY A 128 2.97 -9.60 -15.28
C GLY A 128 4.42 -10.00 -15.00
N LEU A 129 4.85 -9.96 -13.73
CA LEU A 129 6.16 -10.40 -13.23
C LEU A 129 6.04 -11.55 -12.21
N GLY A 130 4.93 -12.28 -12.21
CA GLY A 130 4.65 -13.35 -11.25
C GLY A 130 5.27 -14.71 -11.58
N ASP A 131 5.91 -14.85 -12.75
CA ASP A 131 6.53 -16.10 -13.19
C ASP A 131 7.60 -16.56 -12.17
N PRO A 132 7.47 -17.78 -11.60
CA PRO A 132 8.43 -18.31 -10.63
C PRO A 132 9.88 -18.35 -11.15
N GLN A 133 10.07 -18.45 -12.46
CA GLN A 133 11.39 -18.55 -13.08
C GLN A 133 12.18 -17.24 -13.00
N LEU A 134 11.52 -16.10 -12.82
CA LEU A 134 12.20 -14.83 -12.52
C LEU A 134 12.96 -14.90 -11.18
N ARG A 135 12.54 -15.76 -10.24
CA ARG A 135 13.28 -15.99 -8.99
C ARG A 135 14.56 -16.79 -9.16
N LEU A 136 14.64 -17.61 -10.20
CA LEU A 136 15.85 -18.33 -10.57
C LEU A 136 16.93 -17.37 -11.07
N GLY A 137 16.52 -16.17 -11.51
CA GLY A 137 17.42 -15.16 -12.04
C GLY A 137 18.15 -15.67 -13.28
N LYS A 138 19.46 -15.45 -13.31
CA LYS A 138 20.32 -15.92 -14.40
C LYS A 138 20.43 -17.45 -14.51
N ARG A 139 19.98 -18.21 -13.50
CA ARG A 139 19.96 -19.69 -13.60
C ARG A 139 18.96 -20.17 -14.65
N ALA A 140 17.88 -19.43 -14.90
CA ALA A 140 16.92 -19.77 -15.95
C ALA A 140 17.57 -19.88 -17.34
N ALA A 141 18.55 -19.02 -17.63
CA ALA A 141 19.33 -19.08 -18.86
C ALA A 141 20.23 -20.33 -18.91
N ASN A 142 20.94 -20.62 -17.81
CA ASN A 142 21.84 -21.77 -17.71
C ASN A 142 21.10 -23.10 -17.89
N GLU A 143 19.88 -23.19 -17.35
CA GLU A 143 19.03 -24.37 -17.41
C GLU A 143 18.22 -24.44 -18.71
N ARG A 144 18.32 -23.43 -19.59
CA ARG A 144 17.56 -23.31 -20.86
C ARG A 144 16.09 -23.67 -20.70
N THR A 145 15.49 -23.12 -19.65
CA THR A 145 14.10 -23.42 -19.33
C THR A 145 13.18 -22.99 -20.48
N ARG A 146 11.98 -23.57 -20.55
CA ARG A 146 10.98 -23.20 -21.56
C ARG A 146 10.71 -21.69 -21.58
N PHE A 147 10.58 -21.08 -20.40
CA PHE A 147 10.46 -19.63 -20.24
C PHE A 147 11.60 -18.89 -20.93
N TYR A 148 12.85 -19.27 -20.68
CA TYR A 148 14.01 -18.61 -21.28
C TYR A 148 14.01 -18.74 -22.80
N ILE A 149 13.65 -19.91 -23.33
CA ILE A 149 13.56 -20.14 -24.78
C ILE A 149 12.48 -19.26 -25.42
N GLU A 150 11.35 -19.07 -24.74
CA GLU A 150 10.23 -18.23 -25.20
C GLU A 150 10.53 -16.71 -25.14
N LEU A 151 11.62 -16.28 -24.50
CA LEU A 151 12.00 -14.86 -24.43
C LEU A 151 12.51 -14.27 -25.75
N GLY A 152 12.89 -15.09 -26.72
CA GLY A 152 13.42 -14.62 -28.00
C GLY A 152 13.87 -15.73 -28.95
N GLU A 153 14.09 -15.36 -30.21
CA GLU A 153 14.48 -16.31 -31.26
C GLU A 153 15.92 -16.79 -31.13
N ASN A 154 16.81 -15.92 -30.66
CA ASN A 154 18.24 -16.19 -30.52
C ASN A 154 18.74 -15.88 -29.10
N GLU A 155 19.94 -16.39 -28.77
CA GLU A 155 20.53 -16.27 -27.43
C GLU A 155 20.72 -14.82 -26.98
N LYS A 156 21.10 -13.93 -27.89
CA LYS A 156 21.34 -12.52 -27.59
C LYS A 156 20.03 -11.83 -27.18
N ASP A 157 18.94 -12.10 -27.90
CA ASP A 157 17.63 -11.52 -27.60
C ASP A 157 17.05 -12.09 -26.31
N ARG A 158 17.17 -13.42 -26.08
CA ARG A 158 16.75 -14.06 -24.83
C ARG A 158 17.48 -13.50 -23.62
N GLN A 159 18.81 -13.40 -23.70
CA GLN A 159 19.62 -12.89 -22.61
C GLN A 159 19.28 -11.43 -22.31
N LYS A 160 19.18 -10.59 -23.34
CA LYS A 160 18.77 -9.19 -23.20
C LYS A 160 17.40 -9.10 -22.52
N LYS A 161 16.41 -9.87 -22.99
CA LYS A 161 15.06 -9.83 -22.43
C LYS A 161 15.00 -10.35 -21.00
N LEU A 162 15.80 -11.38 -20.67
CA LEU A 162 15.93 -11.87 -19.31
C LEU A 162 16.51 -10.79 -18.39
N ASP A 163 17.60 -10.15 -18.79
CA ASP A 163 18.24 -9.09 -17.98
C ASP A 163 17.28 -7.90 -17.76
N GLU A 164 16.47 -7.54 -18.75
CA GLU A 164 15.39 -6.54 -18.62
C GLU A 164 14.33 -6.97 -17.60
N LEU A 165 13.82 -8.20 -17.71
CA LEU A 165 12.81 -8.71 -16.78
C LEU A 165 13.34 -8.80 -15.35
N LEU A 166 14.61 -9.13 -15.16
CA LEU A 166 15.23 -9.16 -13.84
C LEU A 166 15.42 -7.76 -13.25
N ALA A 167 15.83 -6.79 -14.07
CA ALA A 167 15.92 -5.39 -13.66
C ALA A 167 14.53 -4.84 -13.24
N ASP A 168 13.50 -5.13 -14.04
CA ASP A 168 12.12 -4.80 -13.70
C ASP A 168 11.68 -5.49 -12.40
N PHE A 169 11.94 -6.79 -12.28
CA PHE A 169 11.56 -7.57 -11.10
C PHE A 169 12.13 -6.95 -9.82
N ASP A 170 13.41 -6.59 -9.80
CA ASP A 170 14.05 -5.95 -8.65
C ASP A 170 13.49 -4.54 -8.37
N LEU A 171 13.26 -3.75 -9.41
CA LEU A 171 12.65 -2.41 -9.30
C LEU A 171 11.26 -2.49 -8.68
N TYR A 172 10.36 -3.27 -9.28
CA TYR A 172 8.97 -3.35 -8.87
C TYR A 172 8.81 -4.02 -7.51
N LYS A 173 9.66 -4.99 -7.15
CA LYS A 173 9.69 -5.55 -5.79
C LYS A 173 9.90 -4.46 -4.72
N SER A 174 10.78 -3.49 -5.00
CA SER A 174 11.00 -2.36 -4.09
C SER A 174 9.80 -1.40 -4.05
N GLU A 175 9.16 -1.13 -5.19
CA GLU A 175 7.98 -0.25 -5.29
C GLU A 175 6.75 -0.87 -4.62
N ILE A 176 6.55 -2.18 -4.76
CA ILE A 176 5.51 -2.97 -4.09
C ILE A 176 5.68 -2.83 -2.57
N LEU A 177 6.89 -3.06 -2.06
CA LEU A 177 7.17 -2.98 -0.64
C LEU A 177 6.89 -1.58 -0.08
N LYS A 178 7.32 -0.52 -0.79
CA LYS A 178 7.00 0.87 -0.45
C LYS A 178 5.49 1.10 -0.45
N GLY A 179 4.78 0.56 -1.44
CA GLY A 179 3.33 0.65 -1.54
C GLY A 179 2.61 0.00 -0.35
N MET A 180 3.04 -1.20 0.06
CA MET A 180 2.47 -1.87 1.23
C MET A 180 2.73 -1.09 2.53
N GLN A 181 3.95 -0.57 2.71
CA GLN A 181 4.32 0.25 3.86
C GLN A 181 3.48 1.54 3.95
N LEU A 182 3.32 2.23 2.80
CA LEU A 182 2.50 3.41 2.67
C LEU A 182 1.03 3.09 3.02
N ALA A 183 0.49 2.00 2.48
CA ALA A 183 -0.88 1.59 2.73
C ALA A 183 -1.16 1.33 4.21
N LEU A 184 -0.29 0.58 4.89
CA LEU A 184 -0.42 0.31 6.31
C LEU A 184 -0.26 1.59 7.16
N ARG A 185 0.61 2.51 6.75
CA ARG A 185 0.74 3.83 7.41
C ARG A 185 -0.53 4.64 7.31
N ASP A 186 -1.12 4.70 6.12
CA ASP A 186 -2.36 5.43 5.89
C ASP A 186 -3.51 4.82 6.69
N ILE A 187 -3.67 3.50 6.70
CA ILE A 187 -4.76 2.84 7.45
C ILE A 187 -4.63 3.09 8.96
N ARG A 188 -3.42 3.16 9.51
CA ARG A 188 -3.23 3.54 10.92
C ARG A 188 -3.70 4.95 11.24
N SER A 189 -3.76 5.84 10.25
CA SER A 189 -4.32 7.19 10.39
C SER A 189 -5.84 7.25 10.17
N TYR A 190 -6.46 6.15 9.73
CA TYR A 190 -7.90 6.10 9.47
C TYR A 190 -8.65 5.70 10.75
N GLU A 191 -9.90 6.13 10.83
CA GLU A 191 -10.83 5.68 11.86
C GLU A 191 -11.80 4.67 11.23
N TYR A 192 -12.24 3.68 12.00
CA TYR A 192 -13.27 2.74 11.55
C TYR A 192 -14.58 3.05 12.28
N ASP A 193 -15.60 3.38 11.49
CA ASP A 193 -16.96 3.59 11.97
C ASP A 193 -17.63 2.24 12.19
N MET A 194 -17.86 1.90 13.46
CA MET A 194 -18.46 0.61 13.86
C MET A 194 -19.94 0.51 13.48
N GLU A 195 -20.66 1.63 13.44
CA GLU A 195 -22.09 1.66 13.11
C GLU A 195 -22.29 1.43 11.62
N LYS A 196 -21.53 2.15 10.80
CA LYS A 196 -21.60 2.09 9.33
C LYS A 196 -20.71 1.00 8.73
N LYS A 197 -19.91 0.32 9.56
CA LYS A 197 -18.96 -0.73 9.18
C LYS A 197 -18.03 -0.31 8.04
N GLN A 198 -17.49 0.90 8.13
CA GLN A 198 -16.68 1.48 7.05
C GLN A 198 -15.47 2.27 7.57
N TRP A 199 -14.44 2.34 6.72
CA TRP A 199 -13.26 3.16 6.99
C TRP A 199 -13.47 4.62 6.63
N LEU A 200 -13.13 5.50 7.57
CA LEU A 200 -13.11 6.95 7.42
C LEU A 200 -11.67 7.44 7.28
N SER A 201 -11.32 7.89 6.08
CA SER A 201 -10.04 8.58 5.87
C SER A 201 -10.10 10.02 6.39
N HIS A 202 -8.95 10.62 6.69
CA HIS A 202 -8.86 12.00 7.17
C HIS A 202 -9.60 13.02 6.28
N ALA A 203 -9.56 12.83 4.95
CA ALA A 203 -10.28 13.69 4.01
C ALA A 203 -11.80 13.52 4.09
N LYS A 204 -12.28 12.29 4.34
CA LYS A 204 -13.70 12.03 4.58
C LYS A 204 -14.14 12.57 5.94
N ARG A 205 -13.30 12.46 6.98
CA ARG A 205 -13.56 13.04 8.31
C ARG A 205 -13.82 14.54 8.25
N ARG A 206 -13.01 15.30 7.48
CA ARG A 206 -13.24 16.75 7.30
C ARG A 206 -14.58 17.09 6.63
N ARG A 207 -15.15 16.19 5.83
CA ARG A 207 -16.44 16.39 5.16
C ARG A 207 -17.63 15.94 6.01
N THR A 208 -17.42 14.98 6.91
CA THR A 208 -18.48 14.43 7.79
C THR A 208 -18.50 15.08 9.16
N ALA A 209 -17.46 15.81 9.55
CA ALA A 209 -17.51 16.63 10.75
C ALA A 209 -18.56 17.72 10.54
N PRO A 210 -19.57 17.85 11.42
CA PRO A 210 -20.37 19.06 11.45
C PRO A 210 -19.39 20.22 11.64
N GLU A 211 -19.51 21.29 10.84
CA GLU A 211 -18.84 22.55 11.14
C GLU A 211 -19.44 23.09 12.44
N THR A 212 -19.02 22.57 13.59
CA THR A 212 -19.14 23.29 14.85
C THR A 212 -18.19 24.46 14.70
N ASN A 213 -18.72 25.57 14.18
CA ASN A 213 -18.03 26.84 14.15
C ASN A 213 -17.96 27.30 15.62
N PRO A 214 -16.79 27.25 16.28
CA PRO A 214 -16.69 27.56 17.70
C PRO A 214 -17.08 29.01 18.00
N VAL A 215 -17.11 29.87 16.97
CA VAL A 215 -17.58 31.26 17.07
C VAL A 215 -19.12 31.33 17.15
N MET A 216 -19.86 30.39 16.56
CA MET A 216 -21.32 30.32 16.70
C MET A 216 -21.73 29.83 18.08
N GLU A 217 -21.11 28.76 18.61
CA GLU A 217 -21.39 28.27 19.96
C GLU A 217 -21.10 29.31 21.04
N LEU A 218 -20.01 30.07 20.90
CA LEU A 218 -19.70 31.18 21.82
C LEU A 218 -20.72 32.31 21.76
N ARG A 219 -21.22 32.66 20.57
CA ARG A 219 -22.27 33.68 20.41
C ARG A 219 -23.62 33.22 20.94
N GLU A 220 -23.97 31.96 20.75
CA GLU A 220 -25.22 31.39 21.28
C GLU A 220 -25.17 31.31 22.81
N LEU A 221 -24.05 30.90 23.40
CA LEU A 221 -23.83 30.92 24.85
C LEU A 221 -23.84 32.35 25.43
N GLN A 222 -23.27 33.32 24.72
CA GLN A 222 -23.30 34.73 25.13
C GLN A 222 -24.71 35.32 25.05
N ASN A 223 -25.47 35.01 24.01
CA ASN A 223 -26.86 35.46 23.86
C ASN A 223 -27.79 34.81 24.90
N GLN A 224 -27.60 33.52 25.20
CA GLN A 224 -28.36 32.86 26.26
C GLN A 224 -28.05 33.48 27.63
N ASN A 225 -26.78 33.77 27.94
CA ASN A 225 -26.42 34.44 29.20
C ASN A 225 -26.97 35.86 29.30
N GLN A 226 -27.02 36.63 28.20
CA GLN A 226 -27.64 37.95 28.20
C GLN A 226 -29.15 37.90 28.40
N ALA A 227 -29.84 36.91 27.82
CA ALA A 227 -31.27 36.70 28.04
C ALA A 227 -31.60 36.32 29.50
N TYR A 228 -30.78 35.46 30.11
CA TYR A 228 -30.91 35.13 31.54
C TYR A 228 -30.69 36.35 32.45
N LEU A 229 -29.71 37.21 32.13
CA LEU A 229 -29.46 38.43 32.89
C LEU A 229 -30.61 39.44 32.77
N ALA A 230 -31.22 39.56 31.59
CA ALA A 230 -32.37 40.43 31.36
C ALA A 230 -33.64 39.97 32.12
N LEU A 231 -33.85 38.65 32.24
CA LEU A 231 -34.97 38.08 32.99
C LEU A 231 -34.77 38.09 34.52
N SER A 232 -33.53 38.31 34.99
CA SER A 232 -33.19 38.36 36.42
C SER A 232 -33.24 39.77 37.03
N LEU A 233 -33.63 40.77 36.23
CA LEU A 233 -33.69 42.19 36.62
C LEU A 233 -35.12 42.76 36.58
N GLU A 234 -36.13 41.92 36.36
CA GLU A 234 -37.57 42.20 36.60
C GLU A 234 -38.02 41.56 37.92
#